data_AF-A0A3A4SSY6-F1
#
_entry.id   AF-A0A3A4SSY6-F1
#
_cell.length_a   1.000
_cell.length_b   1.000
_cell.length_c   1.000
_cell.angle_alpha   90.00
_cell.angle_beta   90.00
_cell.angle_gamma   90.00
#
_symmetry.space_group_name_H-M   'P 1'
#
loop_
_entity.id
_entity.type
_entity.pdbx_description
1 polymer ?
#
loop_
_entity_poly.entity_id
_entity_poly.type
_entity_poly.pdbx_seq_one_letter_code
_entity_poly.pdbx_strand_id
1 'polypeptide(L)'
;MQEKHCHKVHVGFDLNRSIPRKIFLTDGKGAERPFTSRILSSGESGVMDRGYQCHRAFDLWQEEKQSFICRIKAGTQKAIVTAHSVEPDSIVFYDAIATLGSTSNNQTEKPVRVVAYAIDGVECWIATNRFDLSAEQIATAYKLRWDIESFFAWWKASENIPSDCKK
;
A
#
# COMPACT_ATOMS: atom_id res chain seq x y z
N MET A 1 23.31 -9.24 27.90
CA MET A 1 22.02 -9.46 27.19
C MET A 1 21.98 -8.43 26.07
N GLN A 2 22.03 -8.85 24.81
CA GLN A 2 22.12 -7.93 23.67
C GLN A 2 20.71 -7.65 23.14
N GLU A 3 20.29 -6.39 23.15
CA GLU A 3 19.01 -5.96 22.59
C GLU A 3 19.04 -6.10 21.06
N LYS A 4 18.08 -6.85 20.51
CA LYS A 4 17.86 -6.95 19.07
C LYS A 4 17.06 -5.72 18.62
N HIS A 5 17.67 -4.85 17.82
CA HIS A 5 16.96 -3.80 17.10
C HIS A 5 16.46 -4.36 15.77
N CYS A 6 15.14 -4.28 15.55
CA CYS A 6 14.50 -4.69 14.30
C CYS A 6 13.95 -3.42 13.66
N HIS A 7 14.56 -2.96 12.57
CA HIS A 7 14.14 -1.73 11.90
C HIS A 7 13.09 -2.02 10.82
N LYS A 8 11.95 -1.34 10.87
CA LYS A 8 10.88 -1.33 9.86
C LYS A 8 11.06 -0.11 8.94
N VAL A 9 10.90 -0.28 7.64
CA VAL A 9 11.08 0.80 6.65
C VAL A 9 9.72 1.25 6.12
N HIS A 10 9.41 2.55 6.19
CA HIS A 10 8.28 3.18 5.51
C HIS A 10 8.80 4.13 4.43
N VAL A 11 8.32 3.99 3.19
CA VAL A 11 8.77 4.81 2.05
C VAL A 11 7.65 5.74 1.60
N GLY A 12 7.91 7.05 1.65
CA GLY A 12 7.06 8.07 1.04
C GLY A 12 7.41 8.24 -0.44
N PHE A 13 6.43 8.00 -1.32
CA PHE A 13 6.61 8.13 -2.76
C PHE A 13 6.06 9.47 -3.27
N ASP A 14 6.90 10.19 -4.02
CA ASP A 14 6.49 11.30 -4.86
C ASP A 14 6.26 10.77 -6.28
N LEU A 15 4.98 10.56 -6.61
CA LEU A 15 4.56 10.01 -7.90
C LEU A 15 4.82 10.96 -9.08
N ASN A 16 5.15 12.23 -8.82
CA ASN A 16 5.46 13.20 -9.88
C ASN A 16 6.94 13.16 -10.32
N ARG A 17 7.82 12.46 -9.60
CA ARG A 17 9.28 12.51 -9.87
C ARG A 17 9.96 11.14 -9.98
N SER A 18 9.26 10.03 -9.77
CA SER A 18 9.85 8.66 -9.80
C SER A 18 11.07 8.48 -8.89
N ILE A 19 11.22 9.32 -7.85
CA ILE A 19 12.33 9.27 -6.89
C ILE A 19 11.73 9.03 -5.49
N PRO A 20 12.15 7.99 -4.74
CA PRO A 20 11.80 7.83 -3.34
C PRO A 20 12.30 9.03 -2.54
N ARG A 21 11.42 9.80 -1.91
CA ARG A 21 11.81 11.06 -1.24
C ARG A 21 12.14 10.91 0.24
N LYS A 22 11.49 9.97 0.95
CA LYS A 22 11.77 9.75 2.38
C LYS A 22 11.67 8.27 2.72
N ILE A 23 12.69 7.78 3.41
CA ILE A 23 12.78 6.43 3.97
C ILE A 23 12.79 6.61 5.49
N PHE A 24 11.74 6.14 6.17
CA PHE A 24 11.64 6.18 7.63
C PHE A 24 11.93 4.79 8.19
N LEU A 25 13.00 4.68 8.97
CA LEU A 25 13.33 3.51 9.77
C LEU A 25 12.67 3.65 11.15
N THR A 26 11.76 2.75 11.53
CA THR A 26 11.12 2.71 12.86
C THR A 26 11.49 1.42 13.59
N ASP A 27 11.50 1.44 14.93
CA ASP A 27 11.86 0.27 15.73
C ASP A 27 10.68 -0.71 15.86
N GLY A 28 10.95 -2.01 15.77
CA GLY A 28 9.98 -3.08 15.47
C GLY A 28 8.91 -3.38 16.53
N LYS A 29 8.89 -2.64 17.65
CA LYS A 29 7.99 -2.87 18.80
C LYS A 29 6.84 -1.85 18.94
N GLY A 30 6.75 -0.84 18.07
CA GLY A 30 5.67 0.16 18.12
C GLY A 30 4.35 -0.33 17.51
N ALA A 31 3.21 0.01 18.14
CA ALA A 31 1.89 -0.26 17.57
C ALA A 31 1.76 0.37 16.18
N GLU A 32 1.48 -0.43 15.15
CA GLU A 32 1.52 -0.07 13.72
C GLU A 32 0.50 1.01 13.29
N ARG A 33 -0.49 1.32 14.14
CA ARG A 33 -1.74 1.97 13.72
C ARG A 33 -1.77 3.51 13.69
N PRO A 34 -0.93 4.29 14.40
CA PRO A 34 -1.00 5.75 14.32
C PRO A 34 0.10 6.40 13.46
N PHE A 35 0.93 5.64 12.73
CA PHE A 35 2.13 6.21 12.08
C PHE A 35 1.91 6.87 10.71
N THR A 36 0.77 6.66 10.05
CA THR A 36 0.53 7.23 8.72
C THR A 36 0.21 8.72 8.73
N SER A 37 -0.36 9.26 9.82
CA SER A 37 -0.75 10.68 9.88
C SER A 37 0.40 11.66 10.14
N ARG A 38 1.58 11.16 10.55
CA ARG A 38 2.75 12.01 10.90
C ARG A 38 3.79 12.16 9.79
N ILE A 39 3.61 11.48 8.65
CA ILE A 39 4.69 11.28 7.68
C ILE A 39 4.40 11.90 6.31
N LEU A 40 3.13 12.03 5.91
CA LEU A 40 2.76 12.50 4.58
C LEU A 40 2.60 14.02 4.56
N SER A 41 3.40 14.68 3.74
CA SER A 41 3.24 16.09 3.38
C SER A 41 2.06 16.23 2.41
N SER A 42 1.48 17.43 2.31
CA SER A 42 0.47 17.72 1.28
C SER A 42 1.00 17.36 -0.12
N GLY A 43 0.30 16.50 -0.85
CA GLY A 43 0.70 16.00 -2.17
C GLY A 43 1.50 14.69 -2.18
N GLU A 44 1.93 14.17 -1.03
CA GLU A 44 2.57 12.85 -0.94
C GLU A 44 1.53 11.73 -0.81
N SER A 45 1.85 10.52 -1.30
CA SER A 45 0.98 9.34 -1.14
C SER A 45 1.68 8.26 -0.34
N GLY A 46 0.98 7.74 0.68
CA GLY A 46 1.44 6.58 1.43
C GLY A 46 1.22 5.31 0.61
N VAL A 47 2.28 4.54 0.37
CA VAL A 47 2.21 3.23 -0.29
C VAL A 47 2.43 2.14 0.76
N MET A 48 1.44 1.28 0.97
CA MET A 48 1.34 0.42 2.14
C MET A 48 1.00 -1.04 1.80
N ASP A 49 1.58 -1.95 2.56
CA ASP A 49 1.38 -3.40 2.38
C ASP A 49 0.13 -3.92 3.06
N ARG A 50 -0.18 -5.19 2.78
CA ARG A 50 -1.39 -5.89 3.23
C ARG A 50 -1.62 -5.87 4.75
N GLY A 51 -0.56 -5.73 5.57
CA GLY A 51 -0.67 -5.60 7.03
C GLY A 51 -1.38 -4.32 7.48
N TYR A 52 -1.40 -3.28 6.64
CA TYR A 52 -2.04 -2.00 6.91
C TYR A 52 -3.51 -1.95 6.48
N GLN A 53 -4.06 -3.04 5.94
CA GLN A 53 -5.47 -3.09 5.57
C GLN A 53 -6.36 -2.89 6.80
N CYS A 54 -6.97 -1.72 6.89
CA CYS A 54 -7.90 -1.34 7.94
C CYS A 54 -8.92 -0.36 7.37
N HIS A 55 -10.18 -0.79 7.26
CA HIS A 55 -11.23 0.00 6.59
C HIS A 55 -11.49 1.32 7.30
N ARG A 56 -11.55 1.31 8.63
CA ARG A 56 -11.61 2.55 9.44
C ARG A 56 -10.42 3.49 9.20
N ALA A 57 -9.22 2.96 8.96
CA ALA A 57 -8.06 3.80 8.65
C ALA A 57 -8.20 4.45 7.27
N PHE A 58 -8.76 3.74 6.29
CA PHE A 58 -9.06 4.31 4.98
C PHE A 58 -10.04 5.47 5.07
N ASP A 59 -11.10 5.34 5.88
CA ASP A 59 -12.05 6.43 6.10
C ASP A 59 -11.40 7.66 6.75
N LEU A 60 -10.57 7.43 7.78
CA LEU A 60 -9.82 8.48 8.45
C LEU A 60 -8.87 9.21 7.49
N TRP A 61 -8.10 8.50 6.67
CA TRP A 61 -7.19 9.12 5.71
C TRP A 61 -7.93 9.94 4.65
N GLN A 62 -9.11 9.48 4.21
CA GLN A 62 -9.95 10.26 3.30
C GLN A 62 -10.47 11.54 3.96
N GLU A 63 -10.85 11.49 5.25
CA GLU A 63 -11.27 12.67 6.01
C GLU A 63 -10.13 13.67 6.21
N GLU A 64 -8.93 13.17 6.53
CA GLU A 64 -7.71 13.97 6.69
C GLU A 64 -7.10 14.43 5.35
N LYS A 65 -7.74 14.11 4.21
CA LYS A 65 -7.26 14.39 2.85
C LYS A 65 -5.86 13.82 2.56
N GLN A 66 -5.50 12.74 3.24
CA GLN A 66 -4.26 12.01 3.02
C GLN A 66 -4.44 11.02 1.88
N SER A 67 -3.51 11.03 0.94
CA SER A 67 -3.52 10.11 -0.20
C SER A 67 -2.89 8.77 0.18
N PHE A 68 -3.52 7.66 -0.21
CA PHE A 68 -3.02 6.33 0.06
C PHE A 68 -3.16 5.36 -1.11
N ILE A 69 -2.24 4.40 -1.17
CA ILE A 69 -2.24 3.23 -2.05
C ILE A 69 -1.92 2.03 -1.16
N CYS A 70 -2.91 1.23 -0.80
CA CYS A 70 -2.75 0.13 0.15
C CYS A 70 -3.10 -1.21 -0.49
N ARG A 71 -2.21 -2.20 -0.41
CA ARG A 71 -2.56 -3.57 -0.78
C ARG A 71 -3.59 -4.13 0.17
N ILE A 72 -4.58 -4.82 -0.38
CA ILE A 72 -5.64 -5.51 0.34
C ILE A 72 -5.66 -7.00 -0.01
N LYS A 73 -6.35 -7.79 0.81
CA LYS A 73 -6.62 -9.20 0.51
C LYS A 73 -7.56 -9.28 -0.71
N ALA A 74 -7.27 -10.22 -1.63
CA ALA A 74 -8.14 -10.49 -2.79
C ALA A 74 -9.59 -10.74 -2.36
N GLY A 75 -9.79 -11.62 -1.36
CA GLY A 75 -11.10 -11.95 -0.78
C GLY A 75 -11.75 -10.86 0.09
N THR A 76 -11.23 -9.64 0.12
CA THR A 76 -11.93 -8.51 0.77
C THR A 76 -13.26 -8.29 0.07
N GLN A 77 -14.37 -8.30 0.79
CA GLN A 77 -15.68 -8.03 0.21
C GLN A 77 -15.72 -6.61 -0.37
N LYS A 78 -16.30 -6.50 -1.57
CA LYS A 78 -16.39 -5.27 -2.36
C LYS A 78 -17.84 -5.12 -2.79
N ALA A 79 -18.53 -4.09 -2.31
CA ALA A 79 -19.82 -3.70 -2.86
C ALA A 79 -19.57 -2.59 -3.89
N ILE A 80 -19.70 -2.94 -5.17
CA ILE A 80 -19.39 -2.04 -6.29
C ILE A 80 -20.39 -0.88 -6.30
N VAL A 81 -19.86 0.33 -6.34
CA VAL A 81 -20.60 1.58 -6.55
C VAL A 81 -20.54 1.94 -8.03
N THR A 82 -19.34 1.91 -8.61
CA THR A 82 -19.10 2.22 -10.03
C THR A 82 -18.02 1.29 -10.56
N ALA A 83 -18.27 0.62 -11.68
CA ALA A 83 -17.25 -0.14 -12.39
C ALA A 83 -16.59 0.73 -13.48
N HIS A 84 -15.29 0.57 -13.68
CA HIS A 84 -14.54 1.19 -14.76
C HIS A 84 -14.15 0.12 -15.79
N SER A 85 -14.07 0.51 -17.07
CA SER A 85 -13.55 -0.36 -18.12
C SER A 85 -12.05 -0.56 -17.92
N VAL A 86 -11.59 -1.76 -18.23
CA VAL A 86 -10.17 -2.12 -18.22
C VAL A 86 -9.80 -2.59 -19.62
N GLU A 87 -8.65 -2.15 -20.11
CA GLU A 87 -8.17 -2.54 -21.43
C GLU A 87 -7.82 -4.04 -21.47
N PRO A 88 -8.23 -4.80 -22.50
CA PRO A 88 -8.04 -6.26 -22.54
C PRO A 88 -6.59 -6.73 -22.43
N ASP A 89 -5.64 -5.92 -22.93
CA ASP A 89 -4.20 -6.23 -22.93
C ASP A 89 -3.44 -5.56 -21.77
N SER A 90 -4.16 -4.97 -20.80
CA SER A 90 -3.54 -4.34 -19.62
C SER A 90 -3.14 -5.40 -18.59
N ILE A 91 -2.12 -5.08 -17.78
CA ILE A 91 -1.81 -5.84 -16.57
C ILE A 91 -2.92 -5.71 -15.52
N VAL A 92 -3.71 -4.65 -15.62
CA VAL A 92 -4.89 -4.41 -14.79
C VAL A 92 -6.00 -5.32 -15.30
N PHE A 93 -6.75 -5.94 -14.39
CA PHE A 93 -7.92 -6.77 -14.73
C PHE A 93 -9.17 -6.36 -13.93
N TYR A 94 -9.05 -5.42 -13.01
CA TYR A 94 -10.16 -4.92 -12.20
C TYR A 94 -9.94 -3.45 -11.86
N ASP A 95 -10.98 -2.64 -12.07
CA ASP A 95 -11.01 -1.25 -11.62
C ASP A 95 -12.45 -0.85 -11.28
N ALA A 96 -12.68 -0.47 -10.03
CA ALA A 96 -14.01 -0.05 -9.57
C ALA A 96 -13.92 0.84 -8.34
N ILE A 97 -14.89 1.74 -8.18
CA ILE A 97 -15.20 2.38 -6.90
C ILE A 97 -16.12 1.45 -6.13
N ALA A 98 -15.76 1.12 -4.88
CA ALA A 98 -16.49 0.20 -4.05
C ALA A 98 -16.39 0.58 -2.57
N THR A 99 -17.39 0.18 -1.78
CA THR A 99 -17.22 0.08 -0.32
C THR A 99 -16.61 -1.27 0.02
N LEU A 100 -15.66 -1.28 0.97
CA LEU A 100 -14.96 -2.50 1.37
C LEU A 100 -15.53 -3.03 2.68
N GLY A 101 -15.71 -4.34 2.77
CA GLY A 101 -16.30 -5.03 3.92
C GLY A 101 -17.81 -5.22 3.81
N SER A 102 -18.44 -5.61 4.92
CA SER A 102 -19.88 -5.84 5.03
C SER A 102 -20.51 -4.84 6.01
N THR A 103 -21.76 -4.46 5.80
CA THR A 103 -22.54 -3.63 6.73
C THR A 103 -22.59 -4.19 8.15
N SER A 104 -22.53 -5.52 8.31
CA SER A 104 -22.49 -6.19 9.61
C SER A 104 -21.08 -6.32 10.23
N ASN A 105 -20.02 -6.03 9.46
CA ASN A 105 -18.65 -6.17 9.92
C ASN A 105 -17.68 -5.29 9.12
N ASN A 106 -17.22 -4.21 9.78
CA ASN A 106 -16.06 -3.41 9.37
C ASN A 106 -16.16 -2.90 7.92
N GLN A 107 -17.28 -2.27 7.53
CA GLN A 107 -17.39 -1.62 6.23
C GLN A 107 -16.70 -0.25 6.24
N THR A 108 -16.14 0.17 5.10
CA THR A 108 -15.75 1.59 4.91
C THR A 108 -17.00 2.47 4.83
N GLU A 109 -16.98 3.60 5.53
CA GLU A 109 -18.04 4.62 5.45
C GLU A 109 -18.01 5.37 4.11
N LYS A 110 -16.81 5.64 3.58
CA LYS A 110 -16.61 6.30 2.29
C LYS A 110 -16.13 5.28 1.24
N PRO A 111 -16.69 5.26 0.02
CA PRO A 111 -16.18 4.42 -1.05
C PRO A 111 -14.71 4.70 -1.34
N VAL A 112 -13.97 3.66 -1.69
CA VAL A 112 -12.58 3.75 -2.17
C VAL A 112 -12.52 3.21 -3.59
N ARG A 113 -11.49 3.60 -4.36
CA ARG A 113 -11.18 2.91 -5.61
C ARG A 113 -10.41 1.64 -5.31
N VAL A 114 -10.76 0.57 -6.01
CA VAL A 114 -10.07 -0.71 -5.98
C VAL A 114 -9.55 -1.01 -7.38
N VAL A 115 -8.24 -1.18 -7.46
CA VAL A 115 -7.53 -1.60 -8.68
C VAL A 115 -6.92 -2.98 -8.42
N ALA A 116 -7.08 -3.91 -9.34
CA ALA A 116 -6.37 -5.18 -9.30
C ALA A 116 -5.62 -5.43 -10.61
N TYR A 117 -4.42 -5.97 -10.47
CA TYR A 117 -3.52 -6.25 -11.57
C TYR A 117 -2.70 -7.52 -11.30
N ALA A 118 -2.20 -8.13 -12.36
CA ALA A 118 -1.38 -9.33 -12.30
C ALA A 118 -0.05 -9.12 -13.05
N ILE A 119 1.05 -9.56 -12.43
CA ILE A 119 2.38 -9.61 -13.05
C ILE A 119 2.96 -10.99 -12.74
N ASP A 120 3.43 -11.70 -13.75
CA ASP A 120 4.03 -13.04 -13.61
C ASP A 120 3.17 -14.03 -12.81
N GLY A 121 1.85 -13.96 -13.01
CA GLY A 121 0.86 -14.80 -12.31
C GLY A 121 0.58 -14.40 -10.85
N VAL A 122 1.18 -13.32 -10.35
CA VAL A 122 0.93 -12.80 -9.01
C VAL A 122 -0.08 -11.67 -9.04
N GLU A 123 -1.23 -11.89 -8.39
CA GLU A 123 -2.25 -10.87 -8.24
C GLU A 123 -1.98 -9.90 -7.08
N CYS A 124 -2.20 -8.62 -7.37
CA CYS A 124 -2.21 -7.54 -6.40
C CYS A 124 -3.54 -6.80 -6.46
N TRP A 125 -4.18 -6.65 -5.30
CA TRP A 125 -5.41 -5.89 -5.12
C TRP A 125 -5.10 -4.67 -4.27
N ILE A 126 -5.46 -3.48 -4.73
CA ILE A 126 -5.09 -2.21 -4.16
C ILE A 126 -6.34 -1.39 -3.84
N ALA A 127 -6.44 -0.88 -2.61
CA ALA A 127 -7.40 0.16 -2.23
C ALA A 127 -6.72 1.53 -2.24
N THR A 128 -7.39 2.54 -2.78
CA THR A 128 -6.83 3.91 -2.89
C THR A 128 -7.92 4.97 -2.93
N ASN A 129 -7.58 6.20 -2.53
CA ASN A 129 -8.35 7.41 -2.79
C ASN A 129 -7.73 8.30 -3.89
N ARG A 130 -6.74 7.80 -4.64
CA ARG A 130 -6.14 8.48 -5.79
C ARG A 130 -6.97 8.24 -7.05
N PHE A 131 -8.12 8.90 -7.12
CA PHE A 131 -9.00 8.86 -8.30
C PHE A 131 -8.44 9.62 -9.50
N ASP A 132 -7.43 10.46 -9.27
CA ASP A 132 -6.72 11.27 -10.27
C ASP A 132 -5.69 10.47 -11.09
N LEU A 133 -5.30 9.28 -10.62
CA LEU A 133 -4.32 8.41 -11.30
C LEU A 133 -5.01 7.37 -12.19
N SER A 134 -4.34 6.91 -13.25
CA SER A 134 -4.79 5.74 -13.99
C SER A 134 -4.59 4.45 -13.18
N ALA A 135 -5.30 3.37 -13.52
CA ALA A 135 -5.13 2.09 -12.86
C ALA A 135 -3.69 1.54 -13.02
N GLU A 136 -3.07 1.76 -14.17
CA GLU A 136 -1.67 1.41 -14.46
C GLU A 136 -0.68 2.24 -13.64
N GLN A 137 -0.97 3.52 -13.39
CA GLN A 137 -0.17 4.35 -12.51
C GLN A 137 -0.25 3.85 -11.06
N ILE A 138 -1.43 3.41 -10.60
CA ILE A 138 -1.60 2.77 -9.29
C ILE A 138 -0.81 1.45 -9.21
N ALA A 139 -0.88 0.61 -10.25
CA ALA A 139 -0.12 -0.63 -10.33
C ALA A 139 1.39 -0.38 -10.30
N THR A 140 1.86 0.61 -11.06
CA THR A 140 3.27 1.02 -11.11
C THR A 140 3.74 1.55 -9.75
N ALA A 141 2.95 2.41 -9.11
CA ALA A 141 3.25 2.97 -7.79
C ALA A 141 3.45 1.86 -6.75
N TYR A 142 2.59 0.84 -6.73
CA TYR A 142 2.74 -0.28 -5.81
C TYR A 142 3.87 -1.24 -6.22
N LYS A 143 4.11 -1.45 -7.51
CA LYS A 143 5.24 -2.27 -7.99
C LYS A 143 6.59 -1.70 -7.53
N LEU A 144 6.79 -0.39 -7.61
CA LEU A 144 8.02 0.28 -7.14
C LEU A 144 8.29 -0.01 -5.65
N ARG A 145 7.24 -0.14 -4.83
CA ARG A 145 7.38 -0.52 -3.42
C ARG A 145 7.92 -1.94 -3.25
N TRP A 146 7.51 -2.86 -4.12
CA TRP A 146 8.02 -4.24 -4.14
C TRP A 146 9.49 -4.29 -4.59
N ASP A 147 9.85 -3.51 -5.61
CA ASP A 147 11.23 -3.41 -6.11
C ASP A 147 12.19 -2.88 -5.03
N ILE A 148 11.77 -1.88 -4.25
CA ILE A 148 12.54 -1.37 -3.10
C ILE A 148 12.73 -2.46 -2.04
N GLU A 149 11.71 -3.28 -1.79
CA GLU A 149 11.78 -4.37 -0.83
C GLU A 149 12.75 -5.46 -1.26
N SER A 150 12.67 -5.84 -2.54
CA SER A 150 13.61 -6.74 -3.21
C SER A 150 15.04 -6.19 -3.17
N PHE A 151 15.22 -4.88 -3.40
CA PHE A 151 16.50 -4.22 -3.26
C PHE A 151 17.06 -4.31 -1.83
N PHE A 152 16.27 -3.99 -0.80
CA PHE A 152 16.73 -4.10 0.58
C PHE A 152 16.95 -5.55 1.03
N ALA A 153 16.17 -6.50 0.50
CA ALA A 153 16.39 -7.93 0.74
C ALA A 153 17.72 -8.39 0.14
N TRP A 154 17.99 -8.00 -1.11
CA TRP A 154 19.26 -8.25 -1.79
C TRP A 154 20.43 -7.59 -1.05
N TRP A 155 20.32 -6.30 -0.70
CA TRP A 155 21.36 -5.55 0.01
C TRP A 155 21.76 -6.24 1.32
N LYS A 156 20.77 -6.62 2.13
CA LYS A 156 21.00 -7.37 3.38
C LYS A 156 21.67 -8.72 3.14
N ALA A 157 21.43 -9.36 2.00
CA ALA A 157 22.06 -10.62 1.63
C ALA A 157 23.48 -10.44 1.07
N SER A 158 23.75 -9.35 0.34
CA SER A 158 25.07 -9.05 -0.23
C SER A 158 26.10 -8.61 0.82
N GLU A 159 25.67 -8.02 1.93
CA GLU A 159 26.58 -7.62 3.02
C GLU A 159 26.93 -8.73 4.02
N ASN A 160 26.55 -10.00 3.78
CA ASN A 160 26.88 -11.12 4.66
C ASN A 160 26.43 -10.91 6.13
N ILE A 161 25.30 -10.22 6.33
CA ILE A 161 24.74 -9.99 7.66
C ILE A 161 24.23 -11.33 8.22
N PRO A 162 24.69 -11.79 9.41
CA PRO A 162 24.36 -13.10 9.95
C PRO A 162 22.85 -13.38 10.03
N SER A 163 22.46 -14.63 9.79
CA SER A 163 21.08 -15.12 9.66
C SER A 163 20.17 -14.89 10.88
N ASP A 164 20.73 -14.49 12.02
CA ASP A 164 20.01 -14.36 13.31
C ASP A 164 19.20 -13.05 13.47
N CYS A 165 19.21 -12.20 12.44
CA CYS A 165 18.41 -10.97 12.31
C CYS A 165 17.19 -11.11 11.38
N LYS A 166 16.82 -12.32 10.92
CA LYS A 166 15.74 -12.56 9.93
C LYS A 166 14.37 -12.98 10.52
N LYS A 167 14.05 -12.65 11.78
CA LYS A 167 12.72 -12.92 12.37
C LYS A 167 11.95 -11.65 12.67
#